data_AF-A0A4P2Q7M0-F1
#
_entry.id   AF-A0A4P2Q7M0-F1
#
_cell.length_a   1.000
_cell.length_b   1.000
_cell.length_c   1.000
_cell.angle_alpha   90.00
_cell.angle_beta   90.00
_cell.angle_gamma   90.00
#
_symmetry.space_group_name_H-M   'P 1'
#
loop_
_entity.id
_entity.type
_entity.pdbx_description
1 polymer ?
#
loop_
_entity_poly.entity_id
_entity_poly.type
_entity_poly.pdbx_seq_one_letter_code
_entity_poly.pdbx_strand_id
1 'polypeptide(L)'
;MRSRSTGRGVLRSLASIALGLAGAASNTGCYSESCADAYLCEVPPPEPSPCDGDPATAGALDLCGVFVSEEGDDNSPGTKDAPVRTLQHAIGLAASGRRRGEAPTRRVYACGGLFEEAITLPSGVDLWGSRRCDSGGDWSYDGSFGGPNELTVIAPPAGIPVRVLEGKSDAVLGGDDATSMIFGVRAKAADASASDGKSSIAMILEQGARAIVQASVILAGDGKDGEPGEDAPSFRAKAGVVGNGGVDACTANMAPGALPVVTVCDDGIESTGGQGGDGGREMGGDGTSGLPEPVGNPANRGLAGDGASSMACTDGQDGAPGADAERAAGAAGAGLLDMDGWVGVRGKDGEKGGVGQGGGGGGGGKGRDSTRNACPAGRPQVGAAGGSGGSGGCGGKGGKGGDYGGASIAIVALQGSNLTVDASTVLGAKGGDGGVGGTGQWGGFGVDGAFGGNGLLTDTSRGCRGGFGGDGGRGGDAGGGLGGHSFGIASVGASVAILQTATVKPGQAGKGGLGGNATAENGLGQGNDGTALFWYRFDAPDPEPPR
;
A
#
# COMPACT_ATOMS: atom_id res chain seq x y z
N MET A 1 -28.03 75.30 9.80
CA MET A 1 -28.45 75.81 11.14
C MET A 1 -27.22 75.91 12.03
N ARG A 2 -26.89 77.16 12.44
CA ARG A 2 -26.17 77.64 13.66
C ARG A 2 -25.43 76.58 14.49
N SER A 3 -24.09 76.58 14.57
CA SER A 3 -23.16 77.49 15.30
C SER A 3 -23.33 77.55 16.83
N ARG A 4 -22.26 77.18 17.56
CA ARG A 4 -21.76 77.68 18.86
C ARG A 4 -20.27 77.26 18.97
N SER A 5 -19.28 78.13 18.72
CA SER A 5 -18.54 79.00 19.67
C SER A 5 -18.11 78.26 20.95
N THR A 6 -16.84 78.17 21.36
CA THR A 6 -15.94 79.22 21.93
C THR A 6 -14.61 78.50 22.29
N GLY A 7 -13.39 79.04 22.30
CA GLY A 7 -12.84 80.38 22.10
C GLY A 7 -11.36 80.43 22.54
N ARG A 8 -10.66 81.50 22.11
CA ARG A 8 -9.52 82.24 22.73
C ARG A 8 -8.21 81.48 23.03
N GLY A 9 -6.99 81.98 22.80
CA GLY A 9 -6.43 83.28 22.38
C GLY A 9 -4.93 83.07 22.03
N VAL A 10 -4.35 83.68 21.00
CA VAL A 10 -3.70 85.01 20.94
C VAL A 10 -2.62 85.25 22.01
N LEU A 11 -1.35 85.32 21.57
CA LEU A 11 -0.29 86.31 21.90
C LEU A 11 1.06 85.75 21.37
N ARG A 12 1.63 86.20 20.25
CA ARG A 12 2.41 87.44 19.95
C ARG A 12 3.74 87.60 20.71
N SER A 13 4.76 87.94 19.89
CA SER A 13 6.02 88.68 20.15
C SER A 13 7.29 87.83 20.10
N LEU A 14 8.14 87.91 19.06
CA LEU A 14 8.99 89.00 18.53
C LEU A 14 10.41 89.03 19.13
N ALA A 15 11.38 88.79 18.24
CA ALA A 15 12.78 89.27 18.21
C ALA A 15 13.73 88.82 19.36
N SER A 16 15.00 88.48 19.18
CA SER A 16 16.03 89.10 18.33
C SER A 16 17.26 88.18 18.17
N ILE A 17 18.03 88.50 17.14
CA ILE A 17 19.31 87.96 16.62
C ILE A 17 20.42 87.80 17.67
N ALA A 18 21.22 86.71 17.58
CA ALA A 18 22.66 86.70 17.87
C ALA A 18 23.37 85.56 17.12
N LEU A 19 24.32 85.94 16.24
CA LEU A 19 25.31 85.06 15.60
C LEU A 19 26.28 84.49 16.65
N GLY A 20 26.63 83.20 16.52
CA GLY A 20 27.74 82.57 17.22
C GLY A 20 28.27 81.39 16.40
N LEU A 21 29.53 81.46 16.00
CA LEU A 21 30.26 80.56 15.08
C LEU A 21 30.62 79.19 15.70
N ALA A 22 30.86 78.26 14.76
CA ALA A 22 31.76 77.09 14.81
C ALA A 22 31.21 75.74 15.32
N GLY A 23 31.23 74.76 14.41
CA GLY A 23 30.99 73.34 14.67
C GLY A 23 30.85 72.55 13.36
N ALA A 24 31.94 72.41 12.62
CA ALA A 24 32.00 71.56 11.43
C ALA A 24 32.05 70.07 11.85
N ALA A 25 31.11 69.28 11.36
CA ALA A 25 31.29 67.85 11.07
C ALA A 25 30.48 67.53 9.81
N SER A 26 31.23 67.16 8.78
CA SER A 26 30.87 66.98 7.39
C SER A 26 29.86 65.86 7.13
N ASN A 27 28.65 66.24 6.66
CA ASN A 27 27.89 65.43 5.71
C ASN A 27 28.43 65.75 4.31
N THR A 28 29.43 65.00 3.84
CA THR A 28 29.81 65.02 2.42
C THR A 28 28.89 64.05 1.66
N GLY A 29 27.65 64.50 1.43
CA GLY A 29 26.82 63.95 0.35
C GLY A 29 27.21 64.65 -0.95
N CYS A 30 27.65 63.88 -1.95
CA CYS A 30 27.88 64.37 -3.30
C CYS A 30 26.55 64.84 -3.92
N TYR A 31 26.37 66.15 -4.06
CA TYR A 31 25.46 66.72 -5.06
C TYR A 31 26.31 67.09 -6.28
N SER A 32 26.31 66.23 -7.29
CA SER A 32 26.84 66.52 -8.62
C SER A 32 25.68 66.81 -9.58
N GLU A 33 25.76 67.90 -10.33
CA GLU A 33 24.75 68.29 -11.34
C GLU A 33 25.03 67.72 -12.74
N SER A 34 25.89 66.70 -12.85
CA SER A 34 26.20 66.07 -14.15
C SER A 34 25.90 64.56 -14.12
N CYS A 35 25.07 64.09 -15.06
CA CYS A 35 24.71 62.67 -15.21
C CYS A 35 25.92 61.75 -15.49
N ALA A 36 27.07 62.30 -15.89
CA ALA A 36 28.26 61.51 -16.20
C ALA A 36 29.02 61.06 -14.93
N ASP A 37 28.95 61.84 -13.83
CA ASP A 37 29.67 61.51 -12.58
C ASP A 37 28.89 60.52 -11.70
N ALA A 38 27.57 60.39 -11.90
CA ALA A 38 26.74 59.42 -11.16
C ALA A 38 27.00 57.95 -11.56
N TYR A 39 27.57 57.71 -12.75
CA TYR A 39 27.86 56.35 -13.25
C TYR A 39 29.20 55.77 -12.77
N LEU A 40 30.06 56.57 -12.14
CA LEU A 40 31.37 56.15 -11.64
C LEU A 40 31.40 55.98 -10.11
N CYS A 41 30.27 56.15 -9.42
CA CYS A 41 30.18 55.79 -8.02
C CYS A 41 30.14 54.26 -7.89
N GLU A 42 31.30 53.65 -7.60
CA GLU A 42 31.32 52.33 -6.96
C GLU A 42 30.46 52.42 -5.69
N VAL A 43 29.31 51.75 -5.71
CA VAL A 43 28.56 51.48 -4.49
C VAL A 43 29.51 50.64 -3.63
N PRO A 44 29.95 51.12 -2.45
CA PRO A 44 30.82 50.31 -1.60
C PRO A 44 30.11 48.98 -1.35
N PRO A 45 30.84 47.84 -1.40
CA PRO A 45 30.23 46.55 -1.15
C PRO A 45 29.49 46.61 0.19
N PRO A 46 28.26 46.07 0.28
CA PRO A 46 27.52 46.07 1.54
C PRO A 46 28.41 45.48 2.62
N GLU A 47 28.49 46.14 3.78
CA GLU A 47 29.25 45.60 4.91
C GLU A 47 28.72 44.21 5.24
N PRO A 48 29.60 43.21 5.47
CA PRO A 48 29.17 41.85 5.76
C PRO A 48 28.28 41.86 7.00
N SER A 49 27.11 41.24 6.89
CA SER A 49 26.19 41.11 8.00
C SER A 49 26.86 40.28 9.09
N PRO A 50 26.66 40.61 10.38
CA PRO A 50 27.15 39.79 11.49
C PRO A 50 26.56 38.36 11.50
N CYS A 51 25.58 38.07 10.64
CA CYS A 51 24.99 36.74 10.44
C CYS A 51 25.62 35.91 9.30
N ASP A 52 26.51 36.52 8.52
CA ASP A 52 27.14 35.89 7.33
C ASP A 52 28.26 34.91 7.72
N GLY A 53 28.70 34.90 8.98
CA GLY A 53 29.67 33.93 9.49
C GLY A 53 29.12 32.51 9.60
N ASP A 54 30.01 31.51 9.51
CA ASP A 54 29.66 30.10 9.69
C ASP A 54 29.02 29.88 11.07
N PRO A 55 27.75 29.45 11.16
CA PRO A 55 27.05 29.31 12.42
C PRO A 55 27.69 28.25 13.34
N ALA A 56 28.51 27.34 12.82
CA ALA A 56 29.27 26.38 13.62
C ALA A 56 30.34 27.07 14.49
N THR A 57 30.81 28.26 14.11
CA THR A 57 31.91 28.97 14.78
C THR A 57 31.52 30.37 15.24
N ALA A 58 30.55 31.00 14.57
CA ALA A 58 30.03 32.31 14.94
C ALA A 58 29.08 32.21 16.15
N GLY A 59 29.08 33.28 16.95
CA GLY A 59 28.11 33.42 18.04
C GLY A 59 26.69 33.45 17.48
N ALA A 60 25.78 32.66 18.06
CA ALA A 60 24.37 32.81 17.74
C ALA A 60 23.93 34.21 18.19
N LEU A 61 23.22 34.98 17.37
CA LEU A 61 22.72 36.31 17.72
C LEU A 61 21.22 36.37 17.48
N ASP A 62 20.51 37.16 18.28
CA ASP A 62 19.06 37.34 18.15
C ASP A 62 18.65 37.75 16.75
N LEU A 63 19.41 38.63 16.11
CA LEU A 63 19.11 39.11 14.76
C LEU A 63 19.38 38.06 13.66
N CYS A 64 20.08 36.97 13.98
CA CYS A 64 20.55 35.97 13.02
C CYS A 64 19.73 34.68 13.00
N GLY A 65 18.77 34.51 13.91
CA GLY A 65 18.01 33.26 13.99
C GLY A 65 17.00 33.26 15.12
N VAL A 66 16.13 32.24 15.12
CA VAL A 66 15.13 31.99 16.15
C VAL A 66 15.64 30.92 17.12
N PHE A 67 15.41 31.11 18.41
CA PHE A 67 15.95 30.29 19.48
C PHE A 67 14.87 29.39 20.07
N VAL A 68 15.17 28.10 20.24
CA VAL A 68 14.22 27.09 20.72
C VAL A 68 14.84 26.16 21.75
N SER A 69 14.10 25.91 22.84
CA SER A 69 14.49 25.09 23.98
C SER A 69 13.27 24.33 24.51
N GLU A 70 13.46 23.11 25.04
CA GLU A 70 12.39 22.36 25.72
C GLU A 70 11.73 23.15 26.87
N GLU A 71 12.52 24.00 27.54
CA GLU A 71 12.06 24.84 28.66
C GLU A 71 11.49 26.20 28.21
N GLY A 72 11.42 26.45 26.90
CA GLY A 72 10.91 27.69 26.32
C GLY A 72 9.39 27.83 26.40
N ASP A 73 8.86 28.90 25.79
CA ASP A 73 7.42 29.17 25.67
C ASP A 73 7.10 29.65 24.25
N ASP A 74 6.15 29.02 23.56
CA ASP A 74 5.74 29.39 22.20
C ASP A 74 5.05 30.76 22.12
N ASN A 75 4.74 31.39 23.25
CA ASN A 75 4.31 32.80 23.29
C ASN A 75 5.49 33.79 23.29
N SER A 76 6.72 33.29 23.42
CA SER A 76 7.94 34.09 23.42
C SER A 76 8.32 34.52 22.01
N PRO A 77 9.09 35.62 21.85
CA PRO A 77 9.54 36.08 20.53
C PRO A 77 10.60 35.18 19.87
N GLY A 78 11.11 34.15 20.56
CA GLY A 78 12.15 33.26 20.05
C GLY A 78 13.51 33.94 19.98
N THR A 79 13.85 34.72 21.00
CA THR A 79 15.18 35.31 21.24
C THR A 79 15.96 34.45 22.24
N LYS A 80 17.27 34.68 22.39
CA LYS A 80 18.11 33.96 23.35
C LYS A 80 17.56 33.94 24.77
N ASP A 81 17.09 35.10 25.22
CA ASP A 81 16.57 35.28 26.58
C ASP A 81 15.10 34.83 26.74
N ALA A 82 14.40 34.61 25.62
CA ALA A 82 13.01 34.19 25.58
C ALA A 82 12.81 33.22 24.39
N PRO A 83 13.37 32.00 24.47
CA PRO A 83 13.26 31.01 23.41
C PRO A 83 11.84 30.45 23.33
N VAL A 84 11.45 30.02 22.13
CA VAL A 84 10.20 29.28 21.95
C VAL A 84 10.36 27.83 22.39
N ARG A 85 9.24 27.12 22.58
CA ARG A 85 9.26 25.76 23.11
C ARG A 85 9.34 24.69 22.02
N THR A 86 8.66 24.91 20.91
CA THR A 86 8.50 23.93 19.83
C THR A 86 9.36 24.27 18.61
N LEU A 87 9.96 23.23 18.01
CA LEU A 87 10.76 23.35 16.80
C LEU A 87 9.90 23.83 15.64
N GLN A 88 8.69 23.30 15.47
CA GLN A 88 7.83 23.69 14.37
C GLN A 88 7.46 25.18 14.44
N HIS A 89 7.24 25.72 15.63
CA HIS A 89 6.98 27.15 15.81
C HIS A 89 8.22 27.99 15.51
N ALA A 90 9.40 27.56 15.97
CA ALA A 90 10.67 28.23 15.67
C ALA A 90 10.96 28.31 14.16
N ILE A 91 10.72 27.20 13.44
CA ILE A 91 10.85 27.14 11.98
C ILE A 91 9.88 28.12 11.31
N GLY A 92 8.64 28.19 11.78
CA GLY A 92 7.65 29.15 11.28
C GLY A 92 8.14 30.60 11.41
N LEU A 93 8.60 30.99 12.60
CA LEU A 93 9.15 32.33 12.86
C LEU A 93 10.41 32.61 12.02
N ALA A 94 11.29 31.62 11.85
CA ALA A 94 12.50 31.78 11.04
C ALA A 94 12.16 31.95 9.54
N ALA A 95 11.12 31.28 9.07
CA ALA A 95 10.66 31.33 7.68
C ALA A 95 9.87 32.61 7.36
N SER A 96 9.11 33.17 8.31
CA SER A 96 8.21 34.31 8.09
C SER A 96 8.64 35.63 8.73
N GLY A 97 9.66 35.61 9.59
CA GLY A 97 10.00 36.71 10.49
C GLY A 97 9.21 36.66 11.79
N ARG A 98 9.79 37.22 12.87
CA ARG A 98 9.19 37.21 14.23
C ARG A 98 7.97 38.12 14.38
N ARG A 99 7.94 39.21 13.60
CA ARG A 99 6.88 40.21 13.63
C ARG A 99 6.47 40.57 12.21
N ARG A 100 5.25 41.09 12.08
CA ARG A 100 4.73 41.53 10.78
C ARG A 100 5.64 42.59 10.17
N GLY A 101 6.22 42.28 9.00
CA GLY A 101 7.12 43.17 8.27
C GLY A 101 8.61 43.03 8.65
N GLU A 102 8.95 42.12 9.57
CA GLU A 102 10.34 41.74 9.84
C GLU A 102 10.80 40.74 8.77
N ALA A 103 12.03 40.89 8.29
CA ALA A 103 12.60 39.95 7.33
C ALA A 103 12.80 38.57 7.98
N PRO A 104 12.66 37.46 7.23
CA PRO A 104 12.91 36.14 7.76
C PRO A 104 14.39 35.97 8.13
N THR A 105 14.67 35.42 9.30
CA THR A 105 16.04 35.14 9.75
C THR A 105 16.61 33.87 9.11
N ARG A 106 15.73 32.99 8.62
CA ARG A 106 16.07 31.74 7.92
C ARG A 106 16.97 30.78 8.70
N ARG A 107 17.08 30.94 10.01
CA ARG A 107 17.91 30.10 10.86
C ARG A 107 17.23 29.81 12.18
N VAL A 108 17.27 28.55 12.60
CA VAL A 108 16.80 28.07 13.91
C VAL A 108 18.01 27.58 14.69
N TYR A 109 18.18 28.08 15.91
CA TYR A 109 19.16 27.59 16.87
C TYR A 109 18.43 26.79 17.95
N ALA A 110 18.66 25.47 17.96
CA ALA A 110 17.97 24.54 18.84
C ALA A 110 18.90 23.97 19.90
N CYS A 111 18.39 23.93 21.13
CA CYS A 111 19.07 23.28 22.23
C CYS A 111 19.22 21.78 22.00
N GLY A 112 20.30 21.20 22.52
CA GLY A 112 20.35 19.76 22.74
C GLY A 112 19.26 19.33 23.72
N GLY A 113 18.57 18.23 23.41
CA GLY A 113 17.33 17.88 24.10
C GLY A 113 16.36 17.06 23.25
N LEU A 114 15.29 16.53 23.84
CA LEU A 114 14.20 15.80 23.21
C LEU A 114 13.01 16.70 22.84
N PHE A 115 12.62 16.63 21.57
CA PHE A 115 11.41 17.23 21.02
C PHE A 115 10.53 16.11 20.45
N GLU A 116 9.42 15.82 21.14
CA GLU A 116 8.44 14.79 20.74
C GLU A 116 7.43 15.34 19.72
N GLU A 117 7.92 15.97 18.66
CA GLU A 117 7.12 16.55 17.58
C GLU A 117 7.68 16.18 16.20
N ALA A 118 6.81 16.12 15.19
CA ALA A 118 7.22 16.02 13.80
C ALA A 118 7.38 17.44 13.23
N ILE A 119 8.44 17.67 12.46
CA ILE A 119 8.73 18.99 11.89
C ILE A 119 8.68 19.00 10.37
N THR A 120 8.29 20.15 9.83
CA THR A 120 8.31 20.48 8.42
C THR A 120 9.24 21.66 8.20
N LEU A 121 10.36 21.42 7.51
CA LEU A 121 11.42 22.37 7.24
C LEU A 121 11.37 22.84 5.78
N PRO A 122 11.01 24.10 5.47
CA PRO A 122 11.10 24.60 4.12
C PRO A 122 12.57 24.79 3.71
N SER A 123 12.92 24.42 2.47
CA SER A 123 14.27 24.61 1.96
C SER A 123 14.69 26.07 2.02
N GLY A 124 15.93 26.33 2.47
CA GLY A 124 16.45 27.67 2.73
C GLY A 124 16.12 28.21 4.13
N VAL A 125 15.62 27.37 5.04
CA VAL A 125 15.65 27.60 6.49
C VAL A 125 16.59 26.58 7.12
N ASP A 126 17.59 27.04 7.83
CA ASP A 126 18.57 26.18 8.49
C ASP A 126 18.13 25.78 9.89
N LEU A 127 18.43 24.54 10.27
CA LEU A 127 18.25 24.00 11.61
C LEU A 127 19.62 23.65 12.22
N TRP A 128 20.04 24.46 13.18
CA TRP A 128 21.29 24.31 13.92
C TRP A 128 21.00 23.82 15.34
N GLY A 129 20.99 22.51 15.50
CA GLY A 129 20.85 21.82 16.78
C GLY A 129 22.13 21.78 17.60
N SER A 130 22.10 20.98 18.65
CA SER A 130 23.24 20.71 19.56
C SER A 130 23.74 21.91 20.38
N ARG A 131 22.93 22.96 20.51
CA ARG A 131 23.32 24.15 21.27
C ARG A 131 23.19 23.90 22.77
N ARG A 132 24.13 24.44 23.55
CA ARG A 132 24.01 24.51 25.01
C ARG A 132 23.21 25.73 25.42
N CYS A 133 22.13 25.51 26.15
CA CYS A 133 21.12 26.52 26.45
C CYS A 133 20.86 26.73 27.93
N ASP A 134 21.82 26.35 28.79
CA ASP A 134 21.76 26.61 30.23
C ASP A 134 21.38 28.09 30.45
N SER A 135 20.52 28.36 31.44
CA SER A 135 19.87 29.68 31.59
C SER A 135 20.89 30.83 31.57
N GLY A 136 20.86 31.64 30.49
CA GLY A 136 21.77 32.77 30.27
C GLY A 136 23.09 32.44 29.56
N GLY A 137 23.24 31.22 29.04
CA GLY A 137 24.43 30.77 28.31
C GLY A 137 24.54 31.34 26.90
N ASP A 138 25.74 31.27 26.33
CA ASP A 138 26.08 31.93 25.05
C ASP A 138 25.48 31.25 23.80
N TRP A 139 24.73 30.14 23.96
CA TRP A 139 24.27 29.29 22.86
C TRP A 139 25.45 28.80 22.01
N SER A 140 26.53 28.40 22.67
CA SER A 140 27.78 27.98 22.01
C SER A 140 27.84 26.46 21.81
N TYR A 141 28.81 26.03 20.99
CA TYR A 141 29.23 24.64 20.85
C TYR A 141 30.43 24.28 21.76
N ASP A 142 30.96 25.25 22.51
CA ASP A 142 32.15 25.04 23.34
C ASP A 142 31.88 24.07 24.48
N GLY A 143 32.72 23.02 24.55
CA GLY A 143 32.63 21.95 25.53
C GLY A 143 31.57 20.88 25.24
N SER A 144 30.88 20.90 24.09
CA SER A 144 29.75 20.00 23.75
C SER A 144 30.06 18.51 23.65
N PHE A 145 31.31 18.05 23.70
CA PHE A 145 31.64 16.65 23.44
C PHE A 145 31.54 15.78 24.71
N GLY A 146 30.46 14.99 24.86
CA GLY A 146 30.47 13.82 25.75
C GLY A 146 29.27 13.56 26.66
N GLY A 147 28.05 14.06 26.37
CA GLY A 147 26.86 13.84 27.21
C GLY A 147 25.56 13.54 26.45
N PRO A 148 24.51 12.99 27.09
CA PRO A 148 23.26 12.60 26.42
C PRO A 148 22.42 13.77 25.87
N ASN A 149 22.63 15.00 26.34
CA ASN A 149 21.97 16.23 25.86
C ASN A 149 22.74 16.91 24.70
N GLU A 150 23.54 16.17 23.93
CA GLU A 150 24.44 16.73 22.92
C GLU A 150 23.78 16.98 21.56
N LEU A 151 22.72 16.25 21.20
CA LEU A 151 21.99 16.46 19.94
C LEU A 151 20.60 17.00 20.22
N THR A 152 20.08 17.79 19.28
CA THR A 152 18.64 18.10 19.23
C THR A 152 17.92 16.87 18.68
N VAL A 153 17.26 16.12 19.56
CA VAL A 153 16.55 14.88 19.25
C VAL A 153 15.12 15.19 18.83
N ILE A 154 14.75 14.78 17.63
CA ILE A 154 13.39 14.88 17.08
C ILE A 154 12.85 13.46 17.01
N ALA A 155 11.91 13.12 17.90
CA ALA A 155 11.40 11.76 18.05
C ALA A 155 9.90 11.77 18.36
N PRO A 156 9.04 12.13 17.40
CA PRO A 156 7.61 12.04 17.60
C PRO A 156 7.18 10.59 17.83
N PRO A 157 6.13 10.34 18.63
CA PRO A 157 5.61 9.00 18.85
C PRO A 157 4.94 8.38 17.61
N ALA A 158 4.55 9.21 16.64
CA ALA A 158 3.96 8.81 15.37
C ALA A 158 4.30 9.82 14.25
N GLY A 159 4.29 9.36 13.01
CA GLY A 159 4.65 10.16 11.85
C GLY A 159 6.16 10.20 11.60
N ILE A 160 6.52 10.95 10.56
CA ILE A 160 7.90 11.11 10.12
C ILE A 160 8.53 12.29 10.89
N PRO A 161 9.66 12.11 11.59
CA PRO A 161 10.32 13.16 12.36
C PRO A 161 10.61 14.43 11.58
N VAL A 162 11.16 14.32 10.36
CA VAL A 162 11.57 15.48 9.55
C VAL A 162 11.06 15.38 8.12
N ARG A 163 10.26 16.35 7.69
CA ARG A 163 9.90 16.55 6.28
C ARG A 163 10.54 17.83 5.78
N VAL A 164 11.25 17.78 4.66
CA VAL A 164 11.83 18.97 4.01
C VAL A 164 11.00 19.30 2.78
N LEU A 165 10.45 20.51 2.74
CA LEU A 165 9.65 20.99 1.62
C LEU A 165 10.50 21.79 0.64
N GLU A 166 10.01 21.91 -0.59
CA GLU A 166 10.53 22.90 -1.54
C GLU A 166 10.48 24.31 -0.94
N GLY A 167 11.54 25.08 -1.16
CA GLY A 167 11.62 26.47 -0.72
C GLY A 167 10.78 27.37 -1.61
N LYS A 168 10.18 28.42 -1.04
CA LYS A 168 9.57 29.49 -1.86
C LYS A 168 10.67 30.30 -2.53
N SER A 169 10.55 30.54 -3.83
CA SER A 169 11.43 31.44 -4.58
C SER A 169 11.23 32.89 -4.10
N ASP A 170 12.03 33.31 -3.12
CA ASP A 170 12.17 34.72 -2.76
C ASP A 170 13.28 35.33 -3.61
N ALA A 171 12.97 36.38 -4.36
CA ALA A 171 13.88 37.07 -5.29
C ALA A 171 15.16 37.65 -4.65
N VAL A 172 15.31 37.57 -3.33
CA VAL A 172 16.48 38.04 -2.56
C VAL A 172 17.59 36.98 -2.49
N LEU A 173 17.22 35.69 -2.55
CA LEU A 173 18.18 34.63 -2.83
C LEU A 173 18.23 34.52 -4.36
N GLY A 174 19.40 34.67 -4.96
CA GLY A 174 19.55 34.49 -6.40
C GLY A 174 19.13 33.08 -6.81
N GLY A 175 17.90 32.94 -7.33
CA GLY A 175 17.34 31.79 -8.03
C GLY A 175 17.16 30.52 -7.19
N ASP A 176 16.10 29.76 -7.46
CA ASP A 176 15.93 28.29 -7.58
C ASP A 176 16.83 27.26 -6.80
N ASP A 177 17.68 27.67 -5.86
CA ASP A 177 18.78 26.89 -5.24
C ASP A 177 18.80 26.95 -3.69
N ALA A 178 17.77 27.51 -3.06
CA ALA A 178 17.68 27.60 -1.59
C ALA A 178 17.84 26.21 -0.94
N THR A 179 18.90 26.02 -0.15
CA THR A 179 19.27 24.74 0.48
C THR A 179 19.28 24.92 1.99
N SER A 180 18.69 23.96 2.73
CA SER A 180 18.68 23.97 4.20
C SER A 180 19.84 23.18 4.79
N MET A 181 20.55 23.76 5.75
CA MET A 181 21.47 23.02 6.62
C MET A 181 20.73 22.37 7.79
N ILE A 182 20.96 21.09 8.04
CA ILE A 182 20.52 20.36 9.23
C ILE A 182 21.77 19.88 9.96
N PHE A 183 22.09 20.55 11.07
CA PHE A 183 23.31 20.34 11.83
C PHE A 183 23.02 19.94 13.27
N GLY A 184 23.71 18.94 13.83
CA GLY A 184 23.58 18.59 15.25
C GLY A 184 22.21 18.03 15.64
N VAL A 185 21.53 17.36 14.71
CA VAL A 185 20.17 16.83 14.93
C VAL A 185 20.21 15.31 15.01
N ARG A 186 19.41 14.73 15.91
CA ARG A 186 19.06 13.31 15.90
C ARG A 186 17.59 13.13 15.53
N ALA A 187 17.30 12.80 14.27
CA ALA A 187 15.95 12.41 13.87
C ALA A 187 15.78 10.91 14.11
N LYS A 188 14.83 10.53 14.97
CA LYS A 188 14.54 9.12 15.30
C LYS A 188 13.06 8.82 15.04
N ALA A 189 12.79 8.00 14.04
CA ALA A 189 11.44 7.50 13.81
C ALA A 189 11.07 6.45 14.84
N ALA A 190 9.78 6.41 15.22
CA ALA A 190 9.21 5.27 15.91
C ALA A 190 8.97 4.10 14.93
N ASP A 191 8.84 2.90 15.45
CA ASP A 191 8.54 1.71 14.64
C ASP A 191 7.18 1.87 13.96
N ALA A 192 7.10 1.48 12.70
CA ALA A 192 5.85 1.52 11.90
C ALA A 192 5.08 2.86 11.95
N SER A 193 5.81 3.97 12.07
CA SER A 193 5.25 5.30 12.32
C SER A 193 4.89 6.08 11.05
N ALA A 194 5.21 5.58 9.86
CA ALA A 194 4.79 6.18 8.61
C ALA A 194 3.26 6.08 8.42
N SER A 195 2.73 6.79 7.43
CA SER A 195 1.29 6.92 7.17
C SER A 195 0.59 5.60 6.81
N ASP A 196 1.34 4.62 6.29
CA ASP A 196 0.84 3.27 6.01
C ASP A 196 0.65 2.41 7.28
N GLY A 197 1.09 2.91 8.45
CA GLY A 197 1.06 2.20 9.72
C GLY A 197 1.94 0.94 9.75
N LYS A 198 2.88 0.81 8.80
CA LYS A 198 3.76 -0.34 8.64
C LYS A 198 5.22 0.07 8.54
N SER A 199 5.52 1.07 7.72
CA SER A 199 6.87 1.52 7.45
C SER A 199 7.36 2.50 8.52
N SER A 200 8.67 2.62 8.68
CA SER A 200 9.32 3.60 9.54
C SER A 200 10.29 4.45 8.72
N ILE A 201 10.06 5.76 8.73
CA ILE A 201 10.83 6.72 7.94
C ILE A 201 11.25 7.88 8.83
N ALA A 202 12.55 8.17 8.89
CA ALA A 202 13.07 9.22 9.78
C ALA A 202 13.10 10.61 9.12
N MET A 203 13.31 10.66 7.81
CA MET A 203 13.36 11.90 7.06
C MET A 203 12.84 11.72 5.63
N ILE A 204 12.04 12.68 5.13
CA ILE A 204 11.67 12.78 3.71
C ILE A 204 12.07 14.15 3.17
N LEU A 205 12.78 14.18 2.04
CA LEU A 205 12.91 15.35 1.19
C LEU A 205 11.84 15.26 0.11
N GLU A 206 10.91 16.19 0.12
CA GLU A 206 9.84 16.26 -0.86
C GLU A 206 10.36 16.72 -2.23
N GLN A 207 9.47 16.75 -3.22
CA GLN A 207 9.84 17.10 -4.58
C GLN A 207 10.50 18.49 -4.61
N GLY A 208 11.64 18.62 -5.30
CA GLY A 208 12.39 19.88 -5.39
C GLY A 208 13.10 20.33 -4.10
N ALA A 209 12.93 19.64 -2.96
CA ALA A 209 13.53 20.04 -1.69
C ALA A 209 15.05 19.87 -1.67
N ARG A 210 15.77 20.73 -0.94
CA ARG A 210 17.23 20.73 -0.89
C ARG A 210 17.74 20.81 0.53
N ALA A 211 18.56 19.83 0.94
CA ALA A 211 19.12 19.79 2.28
C ALA A 211 20.55 19.25 2.33
N ILE A 212 21.33 19.79 3.27
CA ILE A 212 22.62 19.27 3.72
C ILE A 212 22.44 18.75 5.14
N VAL A 213 22.66 17.45 5.34
CA VAL A 213 22.67 16.81 6.66
C VAL A 213 24.11 16.69 7.12
N GLN A 214 24.49 17.46 8.12
CA GLN A 214 25.85 17.54 8.63
C GLN A 214 25.91 17.25 10.13
N ALA A 215 26.93 16.54 10.61
CA ALA A 215 27.13 16.24 12.03
C ALA A 215 25.85 15.75 12.76
N SER A 216 25.03 14.96 12.07
CA SER A 216 23.68 14.57 12.48
C SER A 216 23.50 13.05 12.48
N VAL A 217 22.44 12.59 13.11
CA VAL A 217 22.10 11.17 13.26
C VAL A 217 20.66 10.94 12.82
N ILE A 218 20.45 10.20 11.74
CA ILE A 218 19.13 9.91 11.17
C ILE A 218 18.85 8.41 11.30
N LEU A 219 17.84 8.05 12.10
CA LEU A 219 17.54 6.67 12.50
C LEU A 219 16.09 6.32 12.19
N ALA A 220 15.89 5.37 11.28
CA ALA A 220 14.59 4.73 11.15
C ALA A 220 14.36 3.73 12.30
N GLY A 221 13.10 3.52 12.64
CA GLY A 221 12.65 2.39 13.47
C GLY A 221 12.40 1.15 12.61
N ASP A 222 11.92 0.09 13.23
CA ASP A 222 11.58 -1.16 12.55
C ASP A 222 10.29 -1.01 11.73
N GLY A 223 10.26 -1.70 10.58
CA GLY A 223 9.04 -1.93 9.83
C GLY A 223 8.22 -3.05 10.48
N LYS A 224 6.89 -2.91 10.45
CA LYS A 224 5.96 -3.93 10.95
C LYS A 224 5.80 -5.07 9.94
N ASP A 225 5.70 -6.30 10.42
CA ASP A 225 5.35 -7.44 9.59
C ASP A 225 3.99 -7.25 8.89
N GLY A 226 3.86 -7.81 7.69
CA GLY A 226 2.64 -7.82 6.91
C GLY A 226 1.60 -8.76 7.52
N GLU A 227 0.33 -8.36 7.46
CA GLU A 227 -0.76 -9.19 7.96
C GLU A 227 -0.96 -10.43 7.08
N PRO A 228 -1.28 -11.60 7.67
CA PRO A 228 -1.64 -12.77 6.89
C PRO A 228 -2.90 -12.53 6.04
N GLY A 229 -2.91 -13.11 4.85
CA GLY A 229 -4.10 -13.15 4.00
C GLY A 229 -5.18 -14.04 4.61
N GLU A 230 -6.44 -13.63 4.49
CA GLU A 230 -7.59 -14.38 4.95
C GLU A 230 -7.71 -15.75 4.24
N ASP A 231 -7.89 -16.80 5.04
CA ASP A 231 -8.21 -18.13 4.55
C ASP A 231 -9.61 -18.18 3.91
N ALA A 232 -9.75 -18.94 2.83
CA ALA A 232 -11.08 -19.34 2.38
C ALA A 232 -11.75 -20.26 3.42
N PRO A 233 -13.08 -20.45 3.37
CA PRO A 233 -13.76 -21.28 4.34
C PRO A 233 -13.18 -22.70 4.41
N SER A 234 -12.95 -23.20 5.63
CA SER A 234 -12.30 -24.50 5.86
C SER A 234 -13.18 -25.70 5.50
N PHE A 235 -14.50 -25.52 5.44
CA PHE A 235 -15.45 -26.53 4.97
C PHE A 235 -15.51 -26.53 3.44
N ARG A 236 -15.84 -27.69 2.85
CA ARG A 236 -15.97 -27.83 1.39
C ARG A 236 -17.02 -26.90 0.81
N ALA A 237 -16.82 -26.47 -0.43
CA ALA A 237 -17.85 -25.79 -1.20
C ALA A 237 -19.10 -26.67 -1.34
N LYS A 238 -20.18 -26.04 -1.80
CA LYS A 238 -21.50 -26.68 -1.90
C LYS A 238 -21.43 -27.98 -2.72
N ALA A 239 -21.91 -29.06 -2.12
CA ALA A 239 -21.98 -30.37 -2.76
C ALA A 239 -23.10 -30.43 -3.81
N GLY A 240 -23.02 -31.44 -4.67
CA GLY A 240 -24.02 -31.81 -5.65
C GLY A 240 -25.35 -32.22 -5.03
N VAL A 241 -26.37 -32.29 -5.87
CA VAL A 241 -27.71 -32.84 -5.58
C VAL A 241 -27.88 -34.21 -6.24
N VAL A 242 -28.36 -35.18 -5.46
CA VAL A 242 -28.57 -36.57 -5.88
C VAL A 242 -29.60 -36.63 -6.99
N GLY A 243 -29.38 -37.50 -7.97
CA GLY A 243 -30.31 -37.67 -9.10
C GLY A 243 -31.71 -38.14 -8.71
N ASN A 244 -32.66 -37.98 -9.62
CA ASN A 244 -34.04 -38.46 -9.50
C ASN A 244 -34.18 -39.87 -10.10
N GLY A 245 -34.94 -40.73 -9.42
CA GLY A 245 -35.19 -42.09 -9.89
C GLY A 245 -36.13 -42.15 -11.10
N GLY A 246 -35.91 -43.14 -11.97
CA GLY A 246 -36.78 -43.42 -13.12
C GLY A 246 -38.10 -44.09 -12.73
N VAL A 247 -39.13 -43.89 -13.56
CA VAL A 247 -40.45 -44.53 -13.41
C VAL A 247 -40.38 -46.02 -13.80
N ASP A 248 -40.93 -46.89 -12.97
CA ASP A 248 -41.00 -48.34 -13.22
C ASP A 248 -41.83 -48.67 -14.48
N ALA A 249 -41.45 -49.75 -15.17
CA ALA A 249 -42.14 -50.23 -16.36
C ALA A 249 -43.62 -50.56 -16.07
N CYS A 250 -44.48 -50.39 -17.08
CA CYS A 250 -45.89 -50.79 -17.01
C CYS A 250 -46.76 -50.08 -15.95
N THR A 251 -46.28 -48.96 -15.36
CA THR A 251 -47.00 -48.22 -14.32
C THR A 251 -47.74 -46.99 -14.84
N ALA A 252 -47.27 -46.39 -15.94
CA ALA A 252 -47.85 -45.20 -16.54
C ALA A 252 -47.92 -45.30 -18.07
N ASN A 253 -48.87 -44.60 -18.72
CA ASN A 253 -49.03 -44.63 -20.19
C ASN A 253 -47.86 -43.95 -20.94
N MET A 254 -47.12 -43.09 -20.23
CA MET A 254 -45.86 -42.49 -20.62
C MET A 254 -44.92 -42.63 -19.43
N ALA A 255 -43.68 -43.04 -19.66
CA ALA A 255 -42.66 -43.14 -18.63
C ALA A 255 -41.57 -42.10 -18.92
N PRO A 256 -41.80 -40.81 -18.59
CA PRO A 256 -40.79 -39.80 -18.83
C PRO A 256 -39.52 -40.12 -18.04
N GLY A 257 -38.39 -39.87 -18.66
CA GLY A 257 -37.07 -39.85 -18.07
C GLY A 257 -37.04 -39.01 -16.82
N ALA A 258 -36.33 -39.48 -15.79
CA ALA A 258 -36.23 -38.75 -14.54
C ALA A 258 -35.62 -37.35 -14.79
N LEU A 259 -36.29 -36.32 -14.26
CA LEU A 259 -35.87 -34.93 -14.45
C LEU A 259 -34.47 -34.68 -13.90
N PRO A 260 -33.69 -33.79 -14.55
CA PRO A 260 -32.35 -33.46 -14.09
C PRO A 260 -32.39 -32.75 -12.73
N VAL A 261 -31.27 -32.80 -12.02
CA VAL A 261 -31.04 -32.07 -10.77
C VAL A 261 -29.94 -31.04 -10.96
N VAL A 262 -30.03 -29.92 -10.24
CA VAL A 262 -29.16 -28.76 -10.45
C VAL A 262 -28.53 -28.31 -9.14
N THR A 263 -27.22 -28.12 -9.17
CA THR A 263 -26.48 -27.40 -8.13
C THR A 263 -26.14 -26.01 -8.64
N VAL A 264 -26.75 -24.99 -8.04
CA VAL A 264 -26.39 -23.59 -8.27
C VAL A 264 -25.27 -23.18 -7.33
N CYS A 265 -24.14 -22.75 -7.88
CA CYS A 265 -22.99 -22.26 -7.14
C CYS A 265 -23.10 -20.76 -6.82
N ASP A 266 -22.27 -20.28 -5.88
CA ASP A 266 -22.28 -18.88 -5.40
C ASP A 266 -22.05 -17.85 -6.53
N ASP A 267 -21.41 -18.25 -7.64
CA ASP A 267 -21.15 -17.43 -8.82
C ASP A 267 -22.23 -17.56 -9.90
N GLY A 268 -23.32 -18.27 -9.61
CA GLY A 268 -24.42 -18.50 -10.54
C GLY A 268 -24.15 -19.55 -11.61
N ILE A 269 -22.97 -20.18 -11.62
CA ILE A 269 -22.71 -21.33 -12.48
C ILE A 269 -23.49 -22.53 -11.96
N GLU A 270 -24.14 -23.25 -12.89
CA GLU A 270 -24.97 -24.41 -12.58
C GLU A 270 -24.29 -25.70 -13.02
N SER A 271 -24.24 -26.69 -12.14
CA SER A 271 -23.95 -28.08 -12.48
C SER A 271 -25.25 -28.86 -12.57
N THR A 272 -25.55 -29.40 -13.74
CA THR A 272 -26.82 -30.07 -14.03
C THR A 272 -26.58 -31.52 -14.39
N GLY A 273 -27.16 -32.44 -13.63
CA GLY A 273 -27.19 -33.85 -14.00
C GLY A 273 -28.00 -34.07 -15.28
N GLY A 274 -27.65 -35.07 -16.07
CA GLY A 274 -28.40 -35.44 -17.27
C GLY A 274 -29.79 -35.99 -16.94
N GLN A 275 -30.78 -35.63 -17.74
CA GLN A 275 -32.11 -36.21 -17.67
C GLN A 275 -32.05 -37.69 -18.08
N GLY A 276 -32.78 -38.54 -17.38
CA GLY A 276 -32.92 -39.94 -17.79
C GLY A 276 -33.63 -40.06 -19.14
N GLY A 277 -33.46 -41.18 -19.82
CA GLY A 277 -34.15 -41.47 -21.07
C GLY A 277 -35.59 -41.94 -20.85
N ASP A 278 -36.50 -41.56 -21.73
CA ASP A 278 -37.90 -41.97 -21.66
C ASP A 278 -38.05 -43.49 -21.85
N GLY A 279 -38.87 -44.13 -21.02
CA GLY A 279 -39.28 -45.50 -21.23
C GLY A 279 -40.24 -45.60 -22.42
N GLY A 280 -39.95 -46.48 -23.37
CA GLY A 280 -40.76 -46.61 -24.59
C GLY A 280 -41.29 -48.01 -24.82
N ARG A 281 -42.17 -48.18 -25.82
CA ARG A 281 -42.81 -49.47 -26.08
C ARG A 281 -41.84 -50.46 -26.73
N GLU A 282 -41.24 -50.07 -27.84
CA GLU A 282 -40.35 -50.93 -28.65
C GLU A 282 -38.88 -50.48 -28.58
N MET A 283 -38.64 -49.20 -28.24
CA MET A 283 -37.32 -48.64 -27.96
C MET A 283 -37.44 -47.65 -26.81
N GLY A 284 -36.44 -47.58 -25.93
CA GLY A 284 -36.27 -46.50 -24.96
C GLY A 284 -35.58 -45.30 -25.58
N GLY A 285 -35.79 -44.12 -24.99
CA GLY A 285 -35.06 -42.91 -25.33
C GLY A 285 -33.68 -42.88 -24.66
N ASP A 286 -32.75 -42.17 -25.29
CA ASP A 286 -31.45 -41.85 -24.71
C ASP A 286 -31.62 -40.84 -23.56
N GLY A 287 -30.72 -40.88 -22.58
CA GLY A 287 -30.62 -39.81 -21.60
C GLY A 287 -30.05 -38.53 -22.20
N THR A 288 -29.82 -37.52 -21.37
CA THR A 288 -29.02 -36.35 -21.74
C THR A 288 -27.69 -36.33 -21.01
N SER A 289 -26.71 -35.63 -21.56
CA SER A 289 -25.41 -35.45 -20.93
C SER A 289 -25.51 -34.43 -19.79
N GLY A 290 -24.69 -34.61 -18.76
CA GLY A 290 -24.58 -33.64 -17.67
C GLY A 290 -23.74 -32.42 -18.07
N LEU A 291 -24.05 -31.29 -17.44
CA LEU A 291 -23.48 -29.96 -17.71
C LEU A 291 -22.82 -29.38 -16.44
N PRO A 292 -21.86 -28.44 -16.57
CA PRO A 292 -21.28 -27.95 -17.81
C PRO A 292 -20.25 -28.92 -18.39
N GLU A 293 -20.21 -29.07 -19.71
CA GLU A 293 -19.20 -29.89 -20.36
C GLU A 293 -17.81 -29.23 -20.27
N PRO A 294 -16.77 -29.93 -19.78
CA PRO A 294 -15.41 -29.41 -19.78
C PRO A 294 -14.94 -29.13 -21.21
N VAL A 295 -14.20 -28.04 -21.41
CA VAL A 295 -13.66 -27.68 -22.73
C VAL A 295 -12.85 -28.84 -23.30
N GLY A 296 -13.31 -29.38 -24.43
CA GLY A 296 -12.67 -30.46 -25.18
C GLY A 296 -12.99 -31.88 -24.73
N ASN A 297 -13.71 -32.09 -23.61
CA ASN A 297 -14.12 -33.37 -22.99
C ASN A 297 -13.38 -34.63 -23.50
N PRO A 298 -12.04 -34.71 -23.38
CA PRO A 298 -11.27 -35.74 -24.08
C PRO A 298 -11.49 -37.13 -23.49
N ALA A 299 -12.08 -37.21 -22.28
CA ALA A 299 -12.37 -38.44 -21.57
C ALA A 299 -13.81 -38.93 -21.75
N ASN A 300 -14.65 -38.26 -22.57
CA ASN A 300 -16.05 -38.64 -22.80
C ASN A 300 -16.86 -38.81 -21.49
N ARG A 301 -16.65 -37.89 -20.54
CA ARG A 301 -17.32 -37.89 -19.23
C ARG A 301 -18.66 -37.16 -19.26
N GLY A 302 -19.55 -37.54 -18.36
CA GLY A 302 -20.89 -36.99 -18.22
C GLY A 302 -21.82 -37.26 -19.40
N LEU A 303 -21.45 -38.15 -20.33
CA LEU A 303 -22.27 -38.50 -21.49
C LEU A 303 -23.54 -39.27 -21.10
N ALA A 304 -24.60 -39.04 -21.88
CA ALA A 304 -25.85 -39.78 -21.80
C ALA A 304 -25.67 -41.29 -21.99
N GLY A 305 -26.51 -42.08 -21.31
CA GLY A 305 -26.72 -43.48 -21.62
C GLY A 305 -27.72 -43.65 -22.78
N ASP A 306 -27.45 -44.63 -23.63
CA ASP A 306 -28.27 -44.99 -24.78
C ASP A 306 -29.53 -45.73 -24.33
N GLY A 307 -30.66 -45.43 -24.96
CA GLY A 307 -31.93 -46.12 -24.77
C GLY A 307 -31.90 -47.57 -25.29
N ALA A 308 -32.67 -48.44 -24.65
CA ALA A 308 -32.75 -49.84 -25.05
C ALA A 308 -33.40 -49.96 -26.44
N SER A 309 -32.74 -50.66 -27.36
CA SER A 309 -33.27 -50.97 -28.70
C SER A 309 -33.05 -52.46 -29.02
N SER A 310 -32.15 -52.76 -29.97
CA SER A 310 -31.63 -54.12 -30.17
C SER A 310 -30.71 -54.56 -29.04
N MET A 311 -30.06 -53.61 -28.36
CA MET A 311 -29.25 -53.82 -27.15
C MET A 311 -29.98 -53.29 -25.91
N ALA A 312 -29.54 -53.71 -24.72
CA ALA A 312 -29.99 -53.12 -23.47
C ALA A 312 -29.61 -51.63 -23.39
N CYS A 313 -30.32 -50.85 -22.56
CA CYS A 313 -29.89 -49.49 -22.29
C CYS A 313 -28.49 -49.47 -21.67
N THR A 314 -27.82 -48.33 -21.73
CA THR A 314 -26.56 -48.10 -21.02
C THR A 314 -26.75 -47.09 -19.90
N ASP A 315 -25.93 -47.24 -18.86
CA ASP A 315 -25.87 -46.28 -17.76
C ASP A 315 -25.25 -44.96 -18.28
N GLY A 316 -25.65 -43.84 -17.67
CA GLY A 316 -25.01 -42.56 -17.92
C GLY A 316 -23.58 -42.55 -17.38
N GLN A 317 -22.68 -41.83 -18.05
CA GLN A 317 -21.29 -41.71 -17.62
C GLN A 317 -21.13 -40.74 -16.45
N ASP A 318 -20.15 -40.98 -15.59
CA ASP A 318 -19.79 -40.08 -14.50
C ASP A 318 -19.24 -38.75 -15.04
N GLY A 319 -19.61 -37.65 -14.39
CA GLY A 319 -19.15 -36.31 -14.70
C GLY A 319 -17.65 -36.12 -14.45
N ALA A 320 -17.05 -35.22 -15.20
CA ALA A 320 -15.67 -34.81 -14.96
C ALA A 320 -15.54 -33.94 -13.70
N PRO A 321 -14.45 -34.10 -12.92
CA PRO A 321 -14.15 -33.17 -11.84
C PRO A 321 -13.88 -31.77 -12.41
N GLY A 322 -14.21 -30.74 -11.64
CA GLY A 322 -13.82 -29.37 -11.91
C GLY A 322 -12.32 -29.21 -11.81
N ALA A 323 -11.75 -28.31 -12.62
CA ALA A 323 -10.32 -28.01 -12.57
C ALA A 323 -9.95 -27.37 -11.22
N ASP A 324 -8.89 -27.87 -10.58
CA ASP A 324 -8.30 -27.20 -9.43
C ASP A 324 -7.70 -25.85 -9.88
N ALA A 325 -7.86 -24.82 -9.05
CA ALA A 325 -7.16 -23.57 -9.25
C ALA A 325 -5.69 -23.70 -8.84
N GLU A 326 -4.82 -23.10 -9.64
CA GLU A 326 -3.41 -23.03 -9.31
C GLU A 326 -3.16 -22.15 -8.08
N ARG A 327 -2.03 -22.38 -7.44
CA ARG A 327 -1.52 -21.50 -6.41
C ARG A 327 -1.16 -20.15 -7.02
N ALA A 328 -1.56 -19.07 -6.36
CA ALA A 328 -1.23 -17.72 -6.79
C ALA A 328 0.25 -17.38 -6.54
N ALA A 329 0.80 -16.52 -7.39
CA ALA A 329 2.17 -16.04 -7.25
C ALA A 329 2.34 -15.14 -6.00
N GLY A 330 3.49 -15.27 -5.35
CA GLY A 330 3.91 -14.34 -4.31
C GLY A 330 4.21 -12.94 -4.86
N ALA A 331 4.26 -11.97 -3.97
CA ALA A 331 4.59 -10.60 -4.31
C ALA A 331 6.03 -10.48 -4.83
N ALA A 332 6.23 -9.68 -5.88
CA ALA A 332 7.54 -9.43 -6.46
C ALA A 332 7.70 -7.95 -6.83
N GLY A 333 8.95 -7.51 -6.96
CA GLY A 333 9.33 -6.12 -7.26
C GLY A 333 9.84 -5.35 -6.06
N ALA A 334 10.13 -4.07 -6.25
CA ALA A 334 10.70 -3.17 -5.23
C ALA A 334 9.65 -2.37 -4.45
N GLY A 335 8.36 -2.52 -4.78
CA GLY A 335 7.32 -1.60 -4.33
C GLY A 335 7.38 -0.24 -5.02
N LEU A 336 6.63 0.72 -4.47
CA LEU A 336 6.55 2.09 -4.96
C LEU A 336 7.02 3.05 -3.87
N LEU A 337 7.71 4.10 -4.26
CA LEU A 337 8.08 5.22 -3.39
C LEU A 337 7.31 6.45 -3.84
N ASP A 338 6.47 7.00 -2.97
CA ASP A 338 5.65 8.18 -3.22
C ASP A 338 5.90 9.29 -2.17
N MET A 339 5.04 10.32 -2.15
CA MET A 339 5.17 11.46 -1.22
C MET A 339 4.91 11.12 0.24
N ASP A 340 4.18 10.06 0.50
CA ASP A 340 3.78 9.62 1.83
C ASP A 340 4.77 8.58 2.38
N GLY A 341 5.47 7.84 1.51
CA GLY A 341 6.56 6.96 1.88
C GLY A 341 6.73 5.81 0.90
N TRP A 342 7.07 4.64 1.43
CA TRP A 342 7.19 3.41 0.64
C TRP A 342 5.95 2.54 0.81
N VAL A 343 5.47 1.98 -0.29
CA VAL A 343 4.35 1.05 -0.34
C VAL A 343 4.81 -0.25 -1.01
N GLY A 344 4.70 -1.37 -0.28
CA GLY A 344 5.06 -2.68 -0.79
C GLY A 344 3.98 -3.33 -1.65
N VAL A 345 4.31 -4.51 -2.19
CA VAL A 345 3.41 -5.29 -3.04
C VAL A 345 2.80 -6.43 -2.22
N ARG A 346 1.47 -6.55 -2.21
CA ARG A 346 0.77 -7.70 -1.61
C ARG A 346 0.85 -8.94 -2.50
N GLY A 347 0.73 -10.12 -1.90
CA GLY A 347 0.60 -11.37 -2.63
C GLY A 347 -0.68 -11.41 -3.48
N LYS A 348 -0.69 -12.22 -4.54
CA LYS A 348 -1.89 -12.41 -5.35
C LYS A 348 -2.90 -13.31 -4.62
N ASP A 349 -4.18 -12.98 -4.77
CA ASP A 349 -5.28 -13.83 -4.28
C ASP A 349 -5.31 -15.15 -5.06
N GLY A 350 -5.70 -16.23 -4.37
CA GLY A 350 -5.98 -17.51 -5.01
C GLY A 350 -7.22 -17.44 -5.90
N GLU A 351 -7.19 -18.16 -7.01
CA GLU A 351 -8.34 -18.26 -7.91
C GLU A 351 -9.37 -19.28 -7.40
N LYS A 352 -10.61 -19.18 -7.90
CA LYS A 352 -11.66 -20.13 -7.60
C LYS A 352 -11.44 -21.43 -8.40
N GLY A 353 -11.67 -22.58 -7.76
CA GLY A 353 -11.74 -23.86 -8.46
C GLY A 353 -12.93 -23.93 -9.43
N GLY A 354 -12.82 -24.79 -10.44
CA GLY A 354 -13.88 -25.06 -11.40
C GLY A 354 -15.05 -25.84 -10.78
N VAL A 355 -16.24 -25.70 -11.37
CA VAL A 355 -17.39 -26.53 -11.02
C VAL A 355 -17.22 -27.94 -11.62
N GLY A 356 -17.68 -28.97 -10.90
CA GLY A 356 -17.76 -30.32 -11.43
C GLY A 356 -18.92 -30.46 -12.44
N GLN A 357 -18.72 -31.24 -13.50
CA GLN A 357 -19.77 -31.55 -14.48
C GLN A 357 -20.82 -32.47 -13.84
N GLY A 358 -22.11 -32.33 -14.19
CA GLY A 358 -23.11 -33.34 -13.83
C GLY A 358 -22.84 -34.71 -14.48
N GLY A 359 -23.30 -35.79 -13.86
CA GLY A 359 -23.31 -37.12 -14.48
C GLY A 359 -24.34 -37.19 -15.60
N GLY A 360 -24.14 -38.06 -16.59
CA GLY A 360 -25.13 -38.29 -17.65
C GLY A 360 -26.38 -39.02 -17.14
N GLY A 361 -27.52 -38.82 -17.77
CA GLY A 361 -28.73 -39.58 -17.48
C GLY A 361 -28.67 -40.98 -18.10
N GLY A 362 -29.22 -41.98 -17.42
CA GLY A 362 -29.28 -43.35 -17.92
C GLY A 362 -30.31 -43.51 -19.03
N GLY A 363 -30.10 -44.45 -19.95
CA GLY A 363 -31.05 -44.74 -21.02
C GLY A 363 -32.37 -45.36 -20.53
N GLY A 364 -33.45 -45.10 -21.25
CA GLY A 364 -34.76 -45.69 -21.02
C GLY A 364 -34.84 -47.16 -21.47
N GLY A 365 -35.69 -47.94 -20.82
CA GLY A 365 -36.01 -49.31 -21.19
C GLY A 365 -37.16 -49.42 -22.21
N LYS A 366 -37.28 -50.59 -22.83
CA LYS A 366 -38.41 -51.02 -23.67
C LYS A 366 -39.41 -51.88 -22.89
N GLY A 367 -40.70 -51.62 -23.16
CA GLY A 367 -41.84 -52.33 -22.56
C GLY A 367 -42.22 -53.61 -23.29
N ARG A 368 -41.69 -53.82 -24.51
CA ARG A 368 -41.93 -54.99 -25.35
C ARG A 368 -40.67 -55.44 -26.10
N ASP A 369 -40.52 -56.75 -26.27
CA ASP A 369 -39.53 -57.37 -27.14
C ASP A 369 -40.21 -58.40 -28.06
N SER A 370 -39.88 -58.33 -29.35
CA SER A 370 -40.31 -59.27 -30.41
C SER A 370 -40.08 -60.75 -30.10
N THR A 371 -39.18 -61.09 -29.18
CA THR A 371 -38.76 -62.46 -28.92
C THR A 371 -39.33 -63.10 -27.66
N ARG A 372 -39.90 -62.33 -26.70
CA ARG A 372 -40.57 -62.91 -25.51
C ARG A 372 -41.28 -61.98 -24.51
N ASN A 373 -41.27 -60.65 -24.63
CA ASN A 373 -41.50 -59.79 -23.45
C ASN A 373 -42.58 -58.72 -23.70
N ALA A 374 -43.55 -58.55 -22.81
CA ALA A 374 -44.46 -57.42 -22.82
C ALA A 374 -45.03 -57.15 -21.42
N CYS A 375 -45.34 -55.89 -21.12
CA CYS A 375 -46.16 -55.54 -19.97
C CYS A 375 -47.45 -56.37 -19.93
N PRO A 376 -47.93 -56.79 -18.73
CA PRO A 376 -49.14 -57.58 -18.61
C PRO A 376 -50.31 -56.96 -19.38
N ALA A 377 -51.12 -57.81 -20.01
CA ALA A 377 -52.30 -57.35 -20.75
C ALA A 377 -53.21 -56.51 -19.84
N GLY A 378 -53.65 -55.35 -20.34
CA GLY A 378 -54.46 -54.39 -19.57
C GLY A 378 -53.66 -53.39 -18.72
N ARG A 379 -52.32 -53.46 -18.72
CA ARG A 379 -51.45 -52.42 -18.15
C ARG A 379 -50.86 -51.51 -19.24
N PRO A 380 -50.38 -50.31 -18.87
CA PRO A 380 -49.52 -49.53 -19.75
C PRO A 380 -48.37 -50.36 -20.31
N GLN A 381 -48.02 -50.11 -21.57
CA GLN A 381 -47.10 -50.96 -22.35
C GLN A 381 -45.71 -50.34 -22.53
N VAL A 382 -45.38 -49.30 -21.78
CA VAL A 382 -44.09 -48.60 -21.86
C VAL A 382 -43.06 -49.24 -20.92
N GLY A 383 -41.80 -49.20 -21.33
CA GLY A 383 -40.66 -49.63 -20.52
C GLY A 383 -40.38 -48.69 -19.37
N ALA A 384 -39.42 -49.07 -18.53
CA ALA A 384 -38.98 -48.25 -17.42
C ALA A 384 -38.19 -47.03 -17.91
N ALA A 385 -38.33 -45.89 -17.24
CA ALA A 385 -37.53 -44.71 -17.55
C ALA A 385 -36.13 -44.79 -16.94
N GLY A 386 -35.15 -44.15 -17.59
CA GLY A 386 -33.81 -44.00 -17.05
C GLY A 386 -33.76 -43.08 -15.83
N GLY A 387 -32.79 -43.31 -14.94
CA GLY A 387 -32.52 -42.44 -13.80
C GLY A 387 -31.73 -41.22 -14.23
N SER A 388 -31.92 -40.08 -13.55
CA SER A 388 -31.16 -38.87 -13.85
C SER A 388 -29.74 -39.01 -13.29
N GLY A 389 -28.79 -38.35 -13.95
CA GLY A 389 -27.46 -38.16 -13.38
C GLY A 389 -27.51 -37.29 -12.14
N GLY A 390 -26.51 -37.45 -11.26
CA GLY A 390 -26.29 -36.56 -10.13
C GLY A 390 -25.63 -35.27 -10.61
N SER A 391 -25.87 -34.16 -9.93
CA SER A 391 -25.16 -32.91 -10.24
C SER A 391 -23.77 -32.89 -9.60
N GLY A 392 -22.85 -32.15 -10.22
CA GLY A 392 -21.50 -31.97 -9.70
C GLY A 392 -21.44 -30.97 -8.55
N GLY A 393 -20.30 -30.99 -7.85
CA GLY A 393 -20.01 -30.08 -6.75
C GLY A 393 -19.48 -28.72 -7.23
N CYS A 394 -19.69 -27.69 -6.41
CA CYS A 394 -19.15 -26.36 -6.67
C CYS A 394 -17.64 -26.28 -6.41
N GLY A 395 -16.92 -25.50 -7.21
CA GLY A 395 -15.51 -25.25 -6.96
C GLY A 395 -15.27 -24.41 -5.70
N GLY A 396 -14.14 -24.68 -5.03
CA GLY A 396 -13.72 -23.98 -3.82
C GLY A 396 -13.28 -22.54 -4.08
N LYS A 397 -13.50 -21.65 -3.11
CA LYS A 397 -12.97 -20.27 -3.12
C LYS A 397 -11.44 -20.25 -2.93
N GLY A 398 -10.76 -19.30 -3.55
CA GLY A 398 -9.34 -19.07 -3.29
C GLY A 398 -9.09 -18.25 -2.02
N GLY A 399 -7.91 -18.41 -1.43
CA GLY A 399 -7.47 -17.60 -0.28
C GLY A 399 -7.11 -16.16 -0.66
N LYS A 400 -6.93 -15.26 0.31
CA LYS A 400 -6.47 -13.89 0.08
C LYS A 400 -4.94 -13.77 0.15
N GLY A 401 -4.36 -12.91 -0.68
CA GLY A 401 -2.92 -12.67 -0.68
C GLY A 401 -2.43 -12.09 0.65
N GLY A 402 -1.22 -12.46 1.06
CA GLY A 402 -0.57 -11.88 2.24
C GLY A 402 -0.14 -10.43 2.00
N ASP A 403 -0.24 -9.59 3.02
CA ASP A 403 0.15 -8.18 2.92
C ASP A 403 1.67 -8.00 2.91
N TYR A 404 2.17 -6.89 2.36
CA TYR A 404 3.60 -6.57 2.46
C TYR A 404 4.00 -6.17 3.88
N GLY A 405 5.25 -6.48 4.25
CA GLY A 405 5.90 -5.98 5.46
C GLY A 405 6.43 -4.57 5.24
N GLY A 406 6.36 -3.72 6.27
CA GLY A 406 6.76 -2.32 6.22
C GLY A 406 8.26 -2.12 6.02
N ALA A 407 8.65 -1.06 5.32
CA ALA A 407 10.07 -0.75 5.11
C ALA A 407 10.65 0.06 6.27
N SER A 408 11.96 -0.06 6.49
CA SER A 408 12.73 0.79 7.38
C SER A 408 13.70 1.64 6.57
N ILE A 409 13.44 2.95 6.48
CA ILE A 409 14.17 3.86 5.59
C ILE A 409 14.62 5.10 6.36
N ALA A 410 15.92 5.34 6.50
CA ALA A 410 16.37 6.51 7.25
C ALA A 410 16.09 7.82 6.50
N ILE A 411 16.44 7.93 5.22
CA ILE A 411 16.14 9.12 4.40
C ILE A 411 15.47 8.71 3.08
N VAL A 412 14.36 9.37 2.75
CA VAL A 412 13.73 9.34 1.43
C VAL A 412 14.02 10.65 0.70
N ALA A 413 14.46 10.57 -0.55
CA ALA A 413 14.70 11.71 -1.43
C ALA A 413 13.85 11.60 -2.71
N LEU A 414 12.86 12.48 -2.86
CA LEU A 414 11.91 12.44 -3.96
C LEU A 414 12.37 13.25 -5.18
N GLN A 415 11.57 13.21 -6.24
CA GLN A 415 11.94 13.75 -7.55
C GLN A 415 12.38 15.21 -7.49
N GLY A 416 13.51 15.51 -8.12
CA GLY A 416 14.07 16.86 -8.18
C GLY A 416 14.72 17.34 -6.87
N SER A 417 14.68 16.55 -5.79
CA SER A 417 15.34 16.91 -4.54
C SER A 417 16.87 16.78 -4.64
N ASN A 418 17.58 17.52 -3.76
CA ASN A 418 19.02 17.49 -3.64
C ASN A 418 19.45 17.27 -2.18
N LEU A 419 20.06 16.11 -1.91
CA LEU A 419 20.52 15.70 -0.59
C LEU A 419 22.04 15.62 -0.57
N THR A 420 22.67 16.30 0.39
CA THR A 420 24.06 16.05 0.76
C THR A 420 24.14 15.51 2.18
N VAL A 421 24.94 14.46 2.41
CA VAL A 421 25.19 13.89 3.74
C VAL A 421 26.69 13.95 4.04
N ASP A 422 27.04 14.62 5.13
CA ASP A 422 28.42 14.85 5.57
C ASP A 422 28.55 14.60 7.07
N ALA A 423 29.65 13.98 7.52
CA ALA A 423 29.97 13.76 8.94
C ALA A 423 28.79 13.22 9.78
N SER A 424 27.89 12.46 9.16
CA SER A 424 26.59 12.08 9.73
C SER A 424 26.41 10.57 9.71
N THR A 425 25.57 10.07 10.62
CA THR A 425 25.20 8.65 10.70
C THR A 425 23.76 8.46 10.26
N VAL A 426 23.53 7.67 9.22
CA VAL A 426 22.21 7.39 8.62
C VAL A 426 21.98 5.89 8.64
N LEU A 427 21.03 5.43 9.45
CA LEU A 427 20.81 4.00 9.71
C LEU A 427 19.35 3.60 9.50
N GLY A 428 19.14 2.67 8.56
CA GLY A 428 17.93 1.86 8.52
C GLY A 428 17.95 0.81 9.64
N ALA A 429 16.78 0.33 10.04
CA ALA A 429 16.59 -0.76 11.00
C ALA A 429 16.03 -2.01 10.28
N LYS A 430 15.31 -2.90 10.98
CA LYS A 430 14.76 -4.12 10.36
C LYS A 430 13.53 -3.77 9.52
N GLY A 431 13.46 -4.26 8.28
CA GLY A 431 12.22 -4.28 7.50
C GLY A 431 11.30 -5.41 7.97
N GLY A 432 9.98 -5.18 7.95
CA GLY A 432 9.00 -6.18 8.38
C GLY A 432 8.92 -7.38 7.44
N ASP A 433 8.66 -8.57 7.96
CA ASP A 433 8.47 -9.77 7.13
C ASP A 433 7.12 -9.68 6.39
N GLY A 434 7.03 -10.20 5.17
CA GLY A 434 5.79 -10.24 4.41
C GLY A 434 4.77 -11.21 5.02
N GLY A 435 3.49 -10.87 4.89
CA GLY A 435 2.38 -11.69 5.38
C GLY A 435 2.24 -12.99 4.58
N VAL A 436 1.85 -14.07 5.27
CA VAL A 436 1.59 -15.37 4.64
C VAL A 436 0.28 -15.29 3.83
N GLY A 437 0.23 -15.90 2.65
CA GLY A 437 -1.00 -16.00 1.86
C GLY A 437 -2.04 -16.93 2.51
N GLY A 438 -3.32 -16.63 2.33
CA GLY A 438 -4.44 -17.45 2.79
C GLY A 438 -4.59 -18.75 1.99
N THR A 439 -5.19 -19.75 2.63
CA THR A 439 -5.42 -21.09 2.09
C THR A 439 -6.70 -21.16 1.24
N GLY A 440 -6.64 -21.96 0.18
CA GLY A 440 -7.78 -22.21 -0.71
C GLY A 440 -8.75 -23.26 -0.15
N GLN A 441 -10.04 -23.07 -0.39
CA GLN A 441 -11.13 -23.94 0.04
C GLN A 441 -11.19 -25.21 -0.82
N TRP A 442 -11.55 -26.34 -0.21
CA TRP A 442 -11.83 -27.58 -0.95
C TRP A 442 -13.13 -27.49 -1.76
N GLY A 443 -13.13 -28.03 -2.97
CA GLY A 443 -14.35 -28.15 -3.77
C GLY A 443 -15.41 -29.06 -3.13
N GLY A 444 -16.66 -28.82 -3.51
CA GLY A 444 -17.80 -29.62 -3.10
C GLY A 444 -17.77 -30.99 -3.75
N PHE A 445 -18.31 -31.99 -3.07
CA PHE A 445 -18.45 -33.31 -3.67
C PHE A 445 -19.48 -33.30 -4.79
N GLY A 446 -19.19 -34.02 -5.87
CA GLY A 446 -20.23 -34.52 -6.74
C GLY A 446 -21.03 -35.60 -6.00
N VAL A 447 -22.20 -35.94 -6.52
CA VAL A 447 -23.07 -36.93 -5.86
C VAL A 447 -23.68 -37.90 -6.85
N ASP A 448 -24.19 -39.00 -6.32
CA ASP A 448 -24.74 -40.10 -7.10
C ASP A 448 -25.90 -39.69 -8.01
N GLY A 449 -25.86 -40.22 -9.25
CA GLY A 449 -27.05 -40.38 -10.06
C GLY A 449 -27.95 -41.48 -9.51
N ALA A 450 -29.22 -41.42 -9.89
CA ALA A 450 -30.23 -42.33 -9.38
C ALA A 450 -30.42 -43.54 -10.30
N PHE A 451 -31.02 -44.58 -9.72
CA PHE A 451 -31.42 -45.77 -10.46
C PHE A 451 -32.54 -45.46 -11.45
N GLY A 452 -32.51 -46.11 -12.61
CA GLY A 452 -33.67 -46.18 -13.50
C GLY A 452 -34.80 -47.00 -12.89
N GLY A 453 -35.97 -46.91 -13.49
CA GLY A 453 -37.14 -47.66 -13.06
C GLY A 453 -36.93 -49.17 -13.17
N ASN A 454 -37.58 -49.91 -12.31
CA ASN A 454 -37.56 -51.36 -12.29
C ASN A 454 -38.36 -51.94 -13.47
N GLY A 455 -37.89 -53.08 -13.97
CA GLY A 455 -38.73 -53.98 -14.76
C GLY A 455 -39.72 -54.71 -13.84
N LEU A 456 -40.92 -55.02 -14.33
CA LEU A 456 -41.97 -55.61 -13.48
C LEU A 456 -41.92 -57.15 -13.42
N LEU A 457 -41.12 -57.81 -14.27
CA LEU A 457 -40.96 -59.26 -14.42
C LEU A 457 -39.56 -59.58 -14.99
N THR A 458 -39.18 -60.85 -15.15
CA THR A 458 -37.92 -61.33 -15.79
C THR A 458 -37.62 -60.75 -17.18
N ASP A 459 -38.55 -59.97 -17.74
CA ASP A 459 -38.78 -59.85 -19.17
C ASP A 459 -38.94 -58.39 -19.65
N THR A 460 -39.38 -57.40 -18.86
CA THR A 460 -39.34 -55.97 -19.30
C THR A 460 -37.98 -55.35 -18.97
N SER A 461 -37.35 -54.62 -19.89
CA SER A 461 -36.03 -54.05 -19.60
C SER A 461 -36.15 -52.91 -18.58
N ARG A 462 -35.32 -52.96 -17.53
CA ARG A 462 -35.14 -51.87 -16.57
C ARG A 462 -34.65 -50.60 -17.26
N GLY A 463 -34.89 -49.46 -16.62
CA GLY A 463 -34.17 -48.23 -16.94
C GLY A 463 -32.74 -48.33 -16.41
N CYS A 464 -31.82 -47.64 -17.08
CA CYS A 464 -30.44 -47.60 -16.67
C CYS A 464 -30.16 -46.48 -15.66
N ARG A 465 -29.08 -46.62 -14.90
CA ARG A 465 -28.69 -45.68 -13.84
C ARG A 465 -28.11 -44.41 -14.46
N GLY A 466 -28.37 -43.27 -13.84
CA GLY A 466 -27.62 -42.05 -14.12
C GLY A 466 -26.21 -42.09 -13.51
N GLY A 467 -25.27 -41.39 -14.12
CA GLY A 467 -23.89 -41.28 -13.66
C GLY A 467 -23.73 -40.38 -12.42
N PHE A 468 -22.61 -40.55 -11.72
CA PHE A 468 -22.17 -39.71 -10.61
C PHE A 468 -21.76 -38.31 -11.10
N GLY A 469 -22.11 -37.25 -10.38
CA GLY A 469 -21.62 -35.90 -10.70
C GLY A 469 -20.15 -35.73 -10.35
N GLY A 470 -19.40 -34.91 -11.07
CA GLY A 470 -17.99 -34.65 -10.75
C GLY A 470 -17.80 -33.80 -9.49
N ASP A 471 -16.70 -34.03 -8.78
CA ASP A 471 -16.29 -33.16 -7.67
C ASP A 471 -15.93 -31.77 -8.19
N GLY A 472 -16.23 -30.73 -7.42
CA GLY A 472 -15.72 -29.38 -7.67
C GLY A 472 -14.21 -29.32 -7.44
N GLY A 473 -13.52 -28.50 -8.22
CA GLY A 473 -12.10 -28.26 -8.06
C GLY A 473 -11.78 -27.49 -6.78
N ARG A 474 -10.58 -27.71 -6.24
CA ARG A 474 -10.03 -26.96 -5.10
C ARG A 474 -9.76 -25.51 -5.51
N GLY A 475 -10.06 -24.56 -4.62
CA GLY A 475 -9.63 -23.18 -4.76
C GLY A 475 -8.12 -23.02 -4.53
N GLY A 476 -7.53 -22.04 -5.20
CA GLY A 476 -6.10 -21.79 -5.16
C GLY A 476 -5.66 -21.24 -3.79
N ASP A 477 -4.49 -21.68 -3.32
CA ASP A 477 -3.81 -21.00 -2.22
C ASP A 477 -3.26 -19.66 -2.71
N ALA A 478 -3.28 -18.64 -1.87
CA ALA A 478 -2.80 -17.31 -2.21
C ALA A 478 -1.27 -17.20 -2.08
N GLY A 479 -0.70 -16.18 -2.73
CA GLY A 479 0.70 -15.82 -2.61
C GLY A 479 0.99 -15.02 -1.33
N GLY A 480 2.21 -15.11 -0.82
CA GLY A 480 2.66 -14.29 0.30
C GLY A 480 3.13 -12.90 -0.12
N GLY A 481 3.16 -11.98 0.85
CA GLY A 481 3.51 -10.57 0.65
C GLY A 481 5.01 -10.31 0.55
N LEU A 482 5.36 -9.12 0.04
CA LEU A 482 6.75 -8.68 -0.10
C LEU A 482 7.36 -8.40 1.28
N GLY A 483 8.61 -8.83 1.49
CA GLY A 483 9.38 -8.42 2.67
C GLY A 483 9.75 -6.94 2.61
N GLY A 484 9.66 -6.25 3.75
CA GLY A 484 10.00 -4.85 3.88
C GLY A 484 11.46 -4.57 3.60
N HIS A 485 11.74 -3.51 2.84
CA HIS A 485 13.11 -3.09 2.58
C HIS A 485 13.77 -2.49 3.83
N SER A 486 15.10 -2.49 3.83
CA SER A 486 15.90 -1.74 4.78
C SER A 486 16.90 -0.87 4.05
N PHE A 487 16.72 0.45 4.11
CA PHE A 487 17.54 1.39 3.38
C PHE A 487 18.12 2.48 4.29
N GLY A 488 19.39 2.81 4.08
CA GLY A 488 19.93 4.06 4.60
C GLY A 488 19.29 5.24 3.86
N ILE A 489 19.41 5.25 2.54
CA ILE A 489 18.80 6.28 1.68
C ILE A 489 18.00 5.58 0.57
N ALA A 490 16.75 5.99 0.39
CA ALA A 490 15.91 5.64 -0.75
C ALA A 490 15.69 6.89 -1.61
N SER A 491 15.81 6.77 -2.93
CA SER A 491 15.67 7.93 -3.82
C SER A 491 14.90 7.63 -5.10
N VAL A 492 14.16 8.61 -5.61
CA VAL A 492 13.52 8.57 -6.93
C VAL A 492 13.73 9.91 -7.61
N GLY A 493 14.40 9.92 -8.77
CA GLY A 493 14.67 11.16 -9.52
C GLY A 493 15.41 12.27 -8.76
N ALA A 494 16.16 11.93 -7.70
CA ALA A 494 16.86 12.88 -6.82
C ALA A 494 18.38 12.91 -7.05
N SER A 495 19.02 14.02 -6.68
CA SER A 495 20.48 14.13 -6.55
C SER A 495 20.88 13.79 -5.12
N VAL A 496 21.78 12.82 -4.94
CA VAL A 496 22.26 12.40 -3.62
C VAL A 496 23.79 12.38 -3.61
N ALA A 497 24.40 13.16 -2.71
CA ALA A 497 25.82 13.21 -2.47
C ALA A 497 26.14 12.71 -1.05
N ILE A 498 26.87 11.59 -0.95
CA ILE A 498 27.31 11.01 0.33
C ILE A 498 28.81 11.24 0.45
N LEU A 499 29.25 12.08 1.40
CA LEU A 499 30.67 12.35 1.60
C LEU A 499 31.36 11.22 2.38
N GLN A 500 32.69 11.14 2.25
CA GLN A 500 33.49 10.05 2.86
C GLN A 500 33.45 10.00 4.39
N THR A 501 33.09 11.12 5.01
CA THR A 501 32.89 11.33 6.44
C THR A 501 31.54 10.81 6.94
N ALA A 502 30.59 10.51 6.04
CA ALA A 502 29.27 10.00 6.38
C ALA A 502 29.27 8.47 6.50
N THR A 503 28.49 7.96 7.45
CA THR A 503 28.20 6.53 7.61
C THR A 503 26.75 6.27 7.26
N VAL A 504 26.50 5.57 6.16
CA VAL A 504 25.16 5.18 5.72
C VAL A 504 25.07 3.66 5.70
N LYS A 505 24.14 3.06 6.45
CA LYS A 505 23.98 1.60 6.50
C LYS A 505 22.50 1.19 6.59
N PRO A 506 22.11 0.09 5.92
CA PRO A 506 20.84 -0.55 6.18
C PRO A 506 20.91 -1.40 7.45
N GLY A 507 19.74 -1.77 7.96
CA GLY A 507 19.56 -2.91 8.84
C GLY A 507 19.31 -4.20 8.04
N GLN A 508 18.49 -5.10 8.60
CA GLN A 508 18.12 -6.35 7.94
C GLN A 508 16.84 -6.15 7.13
N ALA A 509 16.82 -6.63 5.88
CA ALA A 509 15.57 -6.68 5.13
C ALA A 509 14.63 -7.76 5.67
N GLY A 510 13.33 -7.54 5.55
CA GLY A 510 12.31 -8.51 5.87
C GLY A 510 12.28 -9.66 4.88
N LYS A 511 11.85 -10.84 5.33
CA LYS A 511 11.62 -12.01 4.50
C LYS A 511 10.31 -11.90 3.75
N GLY A 512 10.26 -12.45 2.54
CA GLY A 512 9.00 -12.56 1.82
C GLY A 512 8.08 -13.56 2.51
N GLY A 513 6.78 -13.23 2.58
CA GLY A 513 5.78 -14.09 3.18
C GLY A 513 5.58 -15.36 2.39
N LEU A 514 5.30 -16.49 3.06
CA LEU A 514 5.04 -17.77 2.40
C LEU A 514 3.69 -17.74 1.67
N GLY A 515 3.54 -18.57 0.63
CA GLY A 515 2.21 -18.85 0.07
C GLY A 515 1.34 -19.67 1.03
N GLY A 516 0.02 -19.67 0.86
CA GLY A 516 -0.89 -20.42 1.74
C GLY A 516 -0.63 -21.93 1.72
N ASN A 517 -0.58 -22.60 2.87
CA ASN A 517 -0.17 -24.01 3.00
C ASN A 517 1.25 -24.34 2.46
N ALA A 518 2.10 -23.35 2.18
CA ALA A 518 3.49 -23.63 1.78
C ALA A 518 4.37 -23.90 3.01
N THR A 519 5.28 -24.86 2.88
CA THR A 519 6.37 -25.04 3.84
C THR A 519 7.54 -24.13 3.49
N ALA A 520 8.37 -23.78 4.48
CA ALA A 520 9.56 -22.95 4.27
C ALA A 520 10.56 -23.58 3.27
N GLU A 521 10.54 -24.90 3.11
CA GLU A 521 11.45 -25.63 2.20
C GLU A 521 11.05 -25.53 0.73
N ASN A 522 9.75 -25.37 0.44
CA ASN A 522 9.25 -25.39 -0.94
C ASN A 522 9.22 -23.99 -1.58
N GLY A 523 9.11 -22.91 -0.79
CA GLY A 523 9.11 -21.52 -1.29
C GLY A 523 8.00 -21.17 -2.30
N LEU A 524 7.05 -22.08 -2.54
CA LEU A 524 6.04 -21.94 -3.59
C LEU A 524 5.05 -20.83 -3.24
N GLY A 525 4.92 -19.85 -4.12
CA GLY A 525 4.08 -18.67 -3.90
C GLY A 525 4.63 -17.75 -2.81
N GLN A 526 5.89 -17.91 -2.39
CA GLN A 526 6.53 -16.98 -1.46
C GLN A 526 6.75 -15.63 -2.15
N GLY A 527 6.51 -14.54 -1.42
CA GLY A 527 6.92 -13.22 -1.85
C GLY A 527 8.45 -13.09 -1.90
N ASN A 528 8.95 -12.08 -2.58
CA ASN A 528 10.38 -11.78 -2.54
C ASN A 528 10.77 -11.27 -1.14
N ASP A 529 11.99 -11.59 -0.73
CA ASP A 529 12.63 -10.88 0.38
C ASP A 529 12.78 -9.40 0.04
N GLY A 530 12.71 -8.57 1.07
CA GLY A 530 13.12 -7.18 0.97
C GLY A 530 14.60 -7.06 0.60
N THR A 531 14.98 -5.85 0.23
CA THR A 531 16.36 -5.51 -0.13
C THR A 531 16.97 -4.65 0.98
N ALA A 532 18.23 -4.95 1.34
CA ALA A 532 19.00 -4.20 2.32
C ALA A 532 20.19 -3.51 1.64
N LEU A 533 20.14 -2.19 1.49
CA LEU A 533 21.20 -1.42 0.82
C LEU A 533 21.43 -0.07 1.52
N PHE A 534 22.68 0.40 1.51
CA PHE A 534 22.98 1.73 2.06
C PHE A 534 22.29 2.83 1.24
N TRP A 535 22.17 2.65 -0.07
CA TRP A 535 21.44 3.53 -0.97
C TRP A 535 20.74 2.71 -2.06
N TYR A 536 19.44 2.96 -2.24
CA TYR A 536 18.64 2.39 -3.32
C TYR A 536 17.97 3.50 -4.15
N ARG A 537 17.98 3.31 -5.46
CA ARG A 537 17.36 4.23 -6.43
C ARG A 537 16.20 3.52 -7.11
N PHE A 538 15.00 4.04 -6.86
CA PHE A 538 13.78 3.65 -7.56
C PHE A 538 13.75 4.28 -8.95
N ASP A 539 13.15 3.55 -9.89
CA ASP A 539 12.84 4.09 -11.21
C ASP A 539 11.77 5.19 -11.05
N ALA A 540 11.97 6.31 -11.74
CA ALA A 540 10.96 7.35 -11.77
C ALA A 540 9.75 6.83 -12.57
N PRO A 541 8.51 7.01 -12.08
CA PRO A 541 7.34 6.73 -12.91
C PRO A 541 7.42 7.58 -14.19
N ASP A 542 7.06 6.99 -15.33
CA ASP A 542 6.96 7.74 -16.59
C ASP A 542 6.08 8.98 -16.36
N PRO A 543 6.47 10.18 -16.83
CA PRO A 543 5.65 11.36 -16.67
C PRO A 543 4.27 11.10 -17.30
N GLU A 544 3.20 11.22 -16.51
CA GLU A 544 1.84 11.15 -17.04
C GLU A 544 1.74 12.12 -18.23
N PRO A 545 1.22 11.70 -19.39
CA PRO A 545 1.00 12.62 -20.50
C PRO A 545 0.11 13.77 -20.00
N PRO A 546 0.41 15.03 -20.39
CA PRO A 546 -0.36 16.18 -19.93
C PRO A 546 -1.84 15.96 -20.29
N ARG A 547 -2.70 16.07 -19.27
CA ARG A 547 -4.16 15.98 -19.43
C ARG A 547 -4.73 17.16 -20.19
#